data_AF-A0A0F9DKH7-F1
#
_entry.id   AF-A0A0F9DKH7-F1
#
_cell.length_a   1.000
_cell.length_b   1.000
_cell.length_c   1.000
_cell.angle_alpha   90.00
_cell.angle_beta   90.00
_cell.angle_gamma   90.00
#
_symmetry.space_group_name_H-M   'P 1'
#
loop_
_entity.id
_entity.type
_entity.pdbx_description
1 polymer ?
#
loop_
_entity_poly.entity_id
_entity_poly.type
_entity_poly.pdbx_seq_one_letter_code
_entity_poly.pdbx_strand_id
1 'polypeptide(L)'
;SMLFSVITNFIAAPFNGLLSEKVELHLTGQTVNDDGLAEIVKDVPRMLGREWTKLCYYLPRAIGFFILLWILPVIGQVLWVMFTCWMYAVQYKDYPFDNHKICFKEMKEDLKQKQTLSYGFGLAVLLLTAIPIVNLIVMPVAVCGATRLWVDQYRPNYRE
;
A
#
# COMPACT_ATOMS: atom_id res chain seq x y z
N SER A 1 21.19 -9.74 6.55
CA SER A 1 21.16 -10.37 5.20
C SER A 1 19.90 -9.92 4.48
N MET A 2 19.83 -10.00 3.14
CA MET A 2 18.60 -9.67 2.39
C MET A 2 17.36 -10.44 2.90
N LEU A 3 17.56 -11.69 3.35
CA LEU A 3 16.53 -12.51 3.96
C LEU A 3 15.92 -11.87 5.23
N PHE A 4 16.75 -11.27 6.08
CA PHE A 4 16.29 -10.53 7.27
C PHE A 4 15.37 -9.37 6.87
N SER A 5 15.76 -8.54 5.90
CA SER A 5 14.95 -7.40 5.43
C SER A 5 13.60 -7.82 4.83
N VAL A 6 13.55 -8.94 4.10
CA VAL A 6 12.30 -9.48 3.55
C VAL A 6 11.38 -9.95 4.69
N ILE A 7 11.93 -10.72 5.63
CA ILE A 7 11.17 -11.21 6.79
C ILE A 7 10.66 -10.03 7.65
N THR A 8 11.48 -9.01 7.89
CA THR A 8 11.08 -7.82 8.65
C THR A 8 9.93 -7.07 7.97
N ASN A 9 9.92 -6.95 6.64
CA ASN A 9 8.81 -6.31 5.92
C ASN A 9 7.49 -7.10 6.06
N PHE A 10 7.55 -8.43 6.00
CA PHE A 10 6.39 -9.28 6.23
C PHE A 10 5.88 -9.16 7.68
N ILE A 11 6.78 -9.09 8.66
CA ILE A 11 6.43 -8.88 10.07
C ILE A 11 5.87 -7.46 10.32
N ALA A 12 6.29 -6.45 9.55
CA ALA A 12 5.80 -5.09 9.66
C ALA A 12 4.36 -4.92 9.12
N ALA A 13 3.91 -5.79 8.21
CA ALA A 13 2.61 -5.65 7.57
C ALA A 13 1.41 -5.67 8.56
N PRO A 14 1.37 -6.55 9.58
CA PRO A 14 0.37 -6.46 10.65
C PRO A 14 0.34 -5.13 11.39
N PHE A 15 1.50 -4.54 11.67
CA PHE A 15 1.57 -3.24 12.34
C PHE A 15 1.06 -2.12 11.44
N ASN A 16 1.30 -2.19 10.13
CA ASN A 16 0.78 -1.22 9.17
C ASN A 16 -0.74 -1.33 9.01
N GLY A 17 -1.30 -2.55 9.00
CA GLY A 17 -2.75 -2.77 9.02
C GLY A 17 -3.40 -2.18 10.28
N LEU A 18 -2.82 -2.45 11.44
CA LEU A 18 -3.27 -1.90 12.72
C LEU A 18 -3.15 -0.38 12.79
N LEU A 19 -2.05 0.19 12.31
CA LEU A 19 -1.87 1.63 12.24
C LEU A 19 -2.96 2.27 11.37
N SER A 20 -3.25 1.69 10.20
CA SER A 20 -4.35 2.15 9.34
C SER A 20 -5.70 2.09 10.07
N GLU A 21 -5.98 1.02 10.82
CA GLU A 21 -7.22 0.89 11.58
C GLU A 21 -7.36 2.01 12.65
N LYS A 22 -6.28 2.28 13.39
CA LYS A 22 -6.29 3.35 14.42
C LYS A 22 -6.38 4.74 13.82
N VAL A 23 -5.76 4.98 12.66
CA VAL A 23 -5.88 6.25 11.94
C VAL A 23 -7.32 6.44 11.44
N GLU A 24 -7.95 5.40 10.91
CA GLU A 24 -9.33 5.47 10.45
C GLU A 24 -10.31 5.73 11.60
N LEU A 25 -10.11 5.05 12.74
CA LEU A 25 -10.86 5.31 13.97
C LEU A 25 -10.69 6.77 14.42
N HIS A 26 -9.46 7.30 14.38
CA HIS A 26 -9.18 8.69 14.75
C HIS A 26 -9.87 9.70 13.81
N LEU A 27 -9.94 9.40 12.51
CA LEU A 27 -10.52 10.29 11.50
C LEU A 27 -12.06 10.23 11.44
N THR A 28 -12.65 9.06 11.73
CA THR A 28 -14.09 8.83 11.55
C THR A 28 -14.85 8.76 12.86
N GLY A 29 -14.18 8.49 13.99
CA GLY A 29 -14.80 8.16 15.26
C GLY A 29 -15.50 6.80 15.27
N GLN A 30 -15.30 5.96 14.25
CA GLN A 30 -15.96 4.67 14.08
C GLN A 30 -14.94 3.52 14.13
N THR A 31 -15.28 2.44 14.83
CA THR A 31 -14.49 1.22 14.82
C THR A 31 -14.64 0.54 13.46
N VAL A 32 -13.51 0.10 12.86
CA VAL A 32 -13.52 -0.69 11.63
C VAL A 32 -13.88 -2.15 11.94
N ASN A 33 -13.42 -2.64 13.10
CA ASN A 33 -13.84 -3.87 13.75
C ASN A 33 -13.86 -3.61 15.28
N ASP A 34 -14.81 -4.20 16.03
CA ASP A 34 -14.93 -4.07 17.50
C ASP A 34 -13.93 -4.96 18.28
N ASP A 35 -12.81 -5.25 17.63
CA ASP A 35 -12.05 -6.45 17.87
C ASP A 35 -10.73 -6.14 18.61
N GLY A 36 -10.53 -6.82 19.74
CA GLY A 36 -9.34 -6.64 20.58
C GLY A 36 -8.06 -7.16 19.93
N LEU A 37 -6.90 -6.94 20.59
CA LEU A 37 -5.59 -7.41 20.13
C LEU A 37 -5.53 -8.91 19.76
N ALA A 38 -6.43 -9.73 20.32
CA ALA A 38 -6.52 -11.16 20.03
C ALA A 38 -7.08 -11.48 18.63
N GLU A 39 -7.99 -10.67 18.11
CA GLU A 39 -8.56 -10.82 16.76
C GLU A 39 -7.55 -10.39 15.69
N ILE A 40 -6.71 -9.39 15.97
CA ILE A 40 -5.59 -8.99 15.10
C ILE A 40 -4.64 -10.17 14.84
N VAL A 41 -4.35 -10.98 15.86
CA VAL A 41 -3.53 -12.19 15.71
C VAL A 41 -4.19 -13.20 14.78
N LYS A 42 -5.53 -13.32 14.80
CA LYS A 42 -6.27 -14.20 13.88
C LYS A 42 -6.23 -13.67 12.44
N ASP A 43 -6.13 -12.37 12.25
CA ASP A 43 -6.03 -11.73 10.94
C ASP A 43 -4.61 -11.73 10.36
N VAL A 44 -3.56 -12.01 11.14
CA VAL A 44 -2.17 -12.06 10.64
C VAL A 44 -2.01 -12.94 9.39
N PRO A 45 -2.52 -14.18 9.31
CA PRO A 45 -2.40 -15.02 8.12
C PRO A 45 -3.00 -14.36 6.87
N ARG A 46 -4.13 -13.65 7.03
CA ARG A 46 -4.80 -12.92 5.96
C ARG A 46 -3.94 -11.75 5.49
N MET A 47 -3.42 -10.94 6.43
CA MET A 47 -2.54 -9.80 6.12
C MET A 47 -1.26 -10.26 5.41
N LEU A 48 -0.64 -11.36 5.85
CA LEU A 48 0.53 -11.94 5.19
C LEU A 48 0.18 -12.48 3.78
N GLY A 49 -0.98 -13.11 3.62
CA GLY A 49 -1.49 -13.53 2.31
C GLY A 49 -1.75 -12.33 1.37
N ARG A 50 -2.16 -11.19 1.93
CA ARG A 50 -2.33 -9.94 1.18
C ARG A 50 -0.99 -9.39 0.68
N GLU A 51 0.02 -9.34 1.54
CA GLU A 51 1.38 -8.94 1.13
C GLU A 51 1.98 -9.91 0.09
N TRP A 52 1.73 -11.21 0.24
CA TRP A 52 2.11 -12.19 -0.78
C TRP A 52 1.44 -11.90 -2.13
N THR A 53 0.15 -11.55 -2.13
CA THR A 53 -0.57 -11.15 -3.33
C THR A 53 0.04 -9.90 -3.97
N LYS A 54 0.44 -8.89 -3.18
CA LYS A 54 1.15 -7.70 -3.67
C LYS A 54 2.50 -8.07 -4.28
N LEU A 55 3.25 -8.99 -3.66
CA LEU A 55 4.53 -9.48 -4.18
C LEU A 55 4.36 -10.21 -5.52
N CYS A 56 3.39 -11.13 -5.62
CA CYS A 56 3.05 -11.81 -6.89
C CYS A 56 2.52 -10.85 -7.95
N TYR A 57 1.90 -9.73 -7.55
CA TYR A 57 1.51 -8.67 -8.46
C TYR A 57 2.73 -7.86 -8.96
N TYR A 58 3.66 -7.53 -8.06
CA TYR A 58 4.86 -6.75 -8.31
C TYR A 58 5.86 -7.48 -9.20
N LEU A 59 6.26 -8.70 -8.83
CA LEU A 59 7.42 -9.38 -9.39
C LEU A 59 7.39 -9.56 -10.92
N PRO A 60 6.31 -10.10 -11.55
CA PRO A 60 6.28 -10.27 -13.00
C PRO A 60 6.29 -8.92 -13.73
N ARG A 61 5.68 -7.88 -13.15
CA ARG A 61 5.65 -6.53 -13.72
C ARG A 61 7.00 -5.85 -13.60
N ALA A 62 7.66 -5.98 -12.45
CA ALA A 62 9.00 -5.48 -12.22
C ALA A 62 9.98 -6.10 -13.22
N ILE A 63 9.92 -7.41 -13.46
CA ILE A 63 10.74 -8.07 -14.47
C ILE A 63 10.46 -7.51 -15.88
N GLY A 64 9.19 -7.36 -16.24
CA GLY A 64 8.80 -6.78 -17.54
C GLY A 64 9.31 -5.35 -17.75
N PHE A 65 9.06 -4.46 -16.78
CA PHE A 65 9.56 -3.08 -16.84
C PHE A 65 11.09 -3.02 -16.76
N PHE A 66 11.73 -3.94 -16.03
CA PHE A 66 13.18 -4.04 -15.98
C PHE A 66 13.76 -4.38 -17.35
N ILE A 67 13.16 -5.31 -18.10
CA ILE A 67 13.59 -5.62 -19.46
C ILE A 67 13.40 -4.39 -20.37
N LEU A 68 12.28 -3.68 -20.24
CA LEU A 68 12.01 -2.46 -21.02
C LEU A 68 13.02 -1.33 -20.74
N LEU A 69 13.58 -1.25 -19.52
CA LEU A 69 14.63 -0.28 -19.19
C LEU A 69 15.86 -0.41 -20.09
N TRP A 70 16.23 -1.64 -20.47
CA TRP A 70 17.40 -1.91 -21.32
C TRP A 70 17.13 -1.68 -22.81
N ILE A 71 15.87 -1.85 -23.24
CA ILE A 71 15.50 -1.78 -24.66
C ILE A 71 15.22 -0.34 -25.09
N LEU A 72 14.60 0.47 -24.22
CA LEU A 72 14.13 1.81 -24.56
C LEU A 72 14.88 2.88 -23.76
N PRO A 73 15.91 3.53 -24.32
CA PRO A 73 16.62 4.60 -23.63
C PRO A 73 15.65 5.75 -23.30
N VAL A 74 15.77 6.32 -22.10
CA VAL A 74 14.90 7.36 -21.53
C VAL A 74 13.46 6.90 -21.25
N ILE A 75 12.75 6.35 -22.24
CA ILE A 75 11.34 5.92 -22.10
C ILE A 75 11.21 4.81 -21.05
N GLY A 76 12.14 3.84 -21.04
CA GLY A 76 12.15 2.78 -20.03
C GLY A 76 12.23 3.33 -18.60
N GLN A 77 13.02 4.39 -18.38
CA GLN A 77 13.18 5.03 -17.07
C GLN A 77 11.88 5.70 -16.62
N VAL A 78 11.20 6.39 -17.54
CA VAL A 78 9.89 7.00 -17.26
C VAL A 78 8.85 5.94 -16.91
N LEU A 79 8.79 4.84 -17.68
CA LEU A 79 7.89 3.72 -17.39
C LEU A 79 8.18 3.08 -16.04
N TRP A 80 9.45 2.92 -15.69
CA TRP A 80 9.87 2.39 -14.39
C TRP A 80 9.42 3.29 -13.24
N VAL A 81 9.65 4.60 -13.33
CA VAL A 81 9.20 5.56 -12.31
C VAL A 81 7.67 5.53 -12.17
N MET A 82 6.92 5.52 -13.28
CA MET A 82 5.46 5.40 -13.23
C MET A 82 5.03 4.10 -12.56
N PHE A 83 5.68 2.98 -12.89
CA PHE A 83 5.42 1.70 -12.23
C PHE A 83 5.72 1.75 -10.73
N THR A 84 6.84 2.35 -10.31
CA THR A 84 7.18 2.52 -8.90
C THR A 84 6.14 3.37 -8.17
N CYS A 85 5.69 4.48 -8.74
CA CYS A 85 4.62 5.30 -8.16
C CYS A 85 3.33 4.48 -8.00
N TRP A 86 2.93 3.73 -9.02
CA TRP A 86 1.77 2.84 -8.94
C TRP A 86 1.93 1.81 -7.81
N MET A 87 3.09 1.19 -7.69
CA MET A 87 3.36 0.19 -6.66
C MET A 87 3.35 0.79 -5.25
N TYR A 88 3.85 2.01 -5.04
CA TYR A 88 3.70 2.70 -3.76
C TYR A 88 2.24 2.97 -3.42
N ALA A 89 1.43 3.37 -4.41
CA ALA A 89 0.00 3.55 -4.21
C ALA A 89 -0.66 2.23 -3.80
N VAL A 90 -0.39 1.14 -4.51
CA VAL A 90 -0.90 -0.21 -4.18
C VAL A 90 -0.44 -0.66 -2.79
N GLN A 91 0.83 -0.44 -2.43
CA GLN A 91 1.36 -0.92 -1.14
C GLN A 91 0.63 -0.31 0.05
N TYR A 92 0.51 1.02 0.06
CA TYR A 92 0.03 1.77 1.22
C TYR A 92 -1.49 1.96 1.22
N LYS A 93 -2.11 2.19 0.05
CA LYS A 93 -3.57 2.35 -0.03
C LYS A 93 -4.32 1.06 0.20
N ASP A 94 -3.69 -0.10 0.08
CA ASP A 94 -4.33 -1.37 0.29
C ASP A 94 -4.62 -1.69 1.77
N TYR A 95 -3.90 -1.10 2.72
CA TYR A 95 -4.13 -1.36 4.16
C TYR A 95 -5.58 -1.10 4.60
N PRO A 96 -6.19 0.07 4.35
CA PRO A 96 -7.59 0.30 4.73
C PRO A 96 -8.58 -0.58 3.94
N PHE A 97 -8.29 -0.90 2.66
CA PHE A 97 -9.13 -1.84 1.89
C PHE A 97 -9.09 -3.24 2.49
N ASP A 98 -7.90 -3.72 2.86
CA ASP A 98 -7.73 -5.03 3.50
C ASP A 98 -8.36 -5.03 4.90
N ASN A 99 -8.30 -3.94 5.67
CA ASN A 99 -9.01 -3.85 6.96
C ASN A 99 -10.53 -4.06 6.81
N HIS A 100 -11.11 -3.63 5.69
CA HIS A 100 -12.53 -3.88 5.33
C HIS A 100 -12.76 -5.18 4.57
N LYS A 101 -11.74 -6.06 4.48
CA LYS A 101 -11.79 -7.37 3.80
C LYS A 101 -12.14 -7.26 2.31
N ILE A 102 -11.92 -6.10 1.68
CA ILE A 102 -12.16 -5.88 0.25
C ILE A 102 -11.09 -6.60 -0.56
N CYS A 103 -11.52 -7.34 -1.60
CA CYS A 103 -10.59 -8.17 -2.35
C CYS A 103 -9.58 -7.33 -3.15
N PHE A 104 -8.39 -7.89 -3.40
CA PHE A 104 -7.30 -7.17 -4.10
C PHE A 104 -7.68 -6.74 -5.52
N LYS A 105 -8.62 -7.45 -6.16
CA LYS A 105 -9.10 -7.11 -7.49
C LYS A 105 -9.92 -5.81 -7.46
N GLU A 106 -10.90 -5.72 -6.55
CA GLU A 106 -11.75 -4.54 -6.36
C GLU A 106 -10.93 -3.31 -5.96
N MET A 107 -10.01 -3.46 -4.99
CA MET A 107 -9.09 -2.38 -4.61
C MET A 107 -8.35 -1.81 -5.83
N LYS A 108 -7.78 -2.67 -6.69
CA LYS A 108 -7.08 -2.19 -7.90
C LYS A 108 -8.01 -1.47 -8.87
N GLU A 109 -9.24 -1.93 -9.00
CA GLU A 109 -10.23 -1.31 -9.89
C GLU A 109 -10.55 0.11 -9.41
N ASP A 110 -10.73 0.30 -8.10
CA ASP A 110 -10.91 1.62 -7.50
C ASP A 110 -9.70 2.54 -7.65
N LEU A 111 -8.49 2.00 -7.44
CA LEU A 111 -7.27 2.76 -7.65
C LEU A 111 -7.11 3.19 -9.12
N LYS A 112 -7.59 2.36 -10.06
CA LYS A 112 -7.62 2.66 -11.49
C LYS A 112 -8.70 3.65 -11.86
N GLN A 113 -9.84 3.69 -11.18
CA GLN A 113 -10.86 4.71 -11.44
C GLN A 113 -10.36 6.12 -11.06
N LYS A 114 -9.45 6.21 -10.09
CA LYS A 114 -8.83 7.48 -9.64
C LYS A 114 -7.31 7.50 -9.90
N GLN A 115 -6.88 7.30 -11.15
CA GLN A 115 -5.45 7.16 -11.50
C GLN A 115 -4.61 8.36 -11.08
N THR A 116 -5.05 9.58 -11.39
CA THR A 116 -4.29 10.81 -11.06
C THR A 116 -4.00 10.89 -9.56
N LEU A 117 -5.00 10.53 -8.74
CA LEU A 117 -4.86 10.50 -7.29
C LEU A 117 -3.92 9.39 -6.82
N SER A 118 -4.01 8.20 -7.42
CA SER A 118 -3.13 7.06 -7.10
C SER A 118 -1.68 7.34 -7.49
N TYR A 119 -1.41 7.81 -8.71
CA TYR A 119 -0.06 8.17 -9.16
C TYR A 119 0.50 9.38 -8.39
N GLY A 120 -0.33 10.39 -8.09
CA GLY A 120 0.08 11.55 -7.30
C GLY A 120 0.50 11.17 -5.88
N PHE A 121 -0.29 10.32 -5.21
CA PHE A 121 0.08 9.76 -3.91
C PHE A 121 1.38 8.95 -3.99
N GLY A 122 1.47 8.04 -4.97
CA GLY A 122 2.66 7.21 -5.18
C GLY A 122 3.92 8.01 -5.46
N LEU A 123 3.79 9.09 -6.24
CA LEU A 123 4.89 10.02 -6.52
C LEU A 123 5.32 10.78 -5.28
N ALA A 124 4.38 11.27 -4.46
CA ALA A 124 4.71 11.92 -3.19
C ALA A 124 5.49 10.95 -2.28
N VAL A 125 5.05 9.71 -2.15
CA VAL A 125 5.77 8.69 -1.37
C VAL A 125 7.17 8.44 -1.95
N LEU A 126 7.30 8.25 -3.27
CA LEU A 126 8.59 8.09 -3.93
C LEU A 126 9.56 9.24 -3.62
N LEU A 127 9.09 10.49 -3.72
CA LEU A 127 9.91 11.66 -3.41
C LEU A 127 10.33 11.71 -1.94
N LEU A 128 9.44 11.34 -1.01
CA LEU A 128 9.77 11.26 0.41
C LEU A 128 10.81 10.18 0.70
N THR A 129 10.75 9.03 0.02
CA THR A 129 11.76 7.97 0.16
C THR A 129 13.15 8.39 -0.33
N ALA A 130 13.22 9.35 -1.25
CA ALA A 130 14.49 9.86 -1.77
C ALA A 130 15.27 10.69 -0.74
N ILE A 131 14.61 11.17 0.32
CA ILE A 131 15.23 11.95 1.40
C ILE A 131 15.62 10.99 2.54
N PRO A 132 16.92 10.76 2.84
CA PRO A 132 17.35 9.71 3.76
C PRO A 132 16.74 9.80 5.17
N ILE A 133 16.64 11.01 5.72
CA ILE A 133 16.09 11.24 7.08
C ILE A 133 14.59 10.96 7.10
N VAL A 134 13.86 11.36 6.06
CA VAL A 134 12.41 11.15 5.94
C VAL A 134 12.09 9.69 5.67
N ASN A 135 12.95 8.99 4.91
CA ASN A 135 12.79 7.57 4.59
C ASN A 135 12.69 6.68 5.85
N LEU A 136 13.27 7.11 6.99
CA LEU A 136 13.15 6.39 8.27
C LEU A 136 11.71 6.32 8.81
N ILE A 137 10.87 7.31 8.47
CA ILE A 137 9.48 7.43 8.94
C ILE A 137 8.47 7.42 7.79
N VAL A 138 8.92 7.17 6.55
CA VAL A 138 8.06 7.25 5.38
C VAL A 138 6.93 6.23 5.43
N MET A 139 7.20 5.04 5.98
CA MET A 139 6.20 3.97 6.10
C MET A 139 5.00 4.40 6.95
N PRO A 140 5.15 4.81 8.23
CA PRO A 140 4.00 5.27 9.01
C PRO A 140 3.33 6.52 8.43
N VAL A 141 4.10 7.45 7.85
CA VAL A 141 3.54 8.65 7.20
C VAL A 141 2.68 8.28 5.99
N ALA A 142 3.15 7.37 5.15
CA ALA A 142 2.44 6.91 3.96
C ALA A 142 1.18 6.12 4.35
N VAL A 143 1.24 5.28 5.39
CA VAL A 143 0.06 4.58 5.92
C VAL A 143 -0.99 5.60 6.39
N CYS A 144 -0.63 6.56 7.24
CA CYS A 144 -1.56 7.60 7.70
C CYS A 144 -2.18 8.40 6.54
N GLY A 145 -1.36 8.80 5.56
CA GLY A 145 -1.82 9.53 4.38
C GLY A 145 -2.76 8.69 3.51
N ALA A 146 -2.45 7.41 3.32
CA ALA A 146 -3.27 6.48 2.56
C ALA A 146 -4.62 6.23 3.23
N THR A 147 -4.65 6.05 4.56
CA THR A 147 -5.88 5.88 5.33
C THR A 147 -6.74 7.14 5.29
N ARG A 148 -6.15 8.33 5.41
CA ARG A 148 -6.90 9.58 5.24
C ARG A 148 -7.53 9.66 3.86
N LEU A 149 -6.76 9.31 2.82
CA LEU A 149 -7.27 9.31 1.47
C LEU A 149 -8.38 8.28 1.26
N TRP A 150 -8.28 7.12 1.91
CA TRP A 150 -9.35 6.13 1.96
C TRP A 150 -10.64 6.73 2.52
N VAL A 151 -10.59 7.34 3.70
CA VAL A 151 -11.76 7.95 4.36
C VAL A 151 -12.42 8.99 3.46
N ASP A 152 -11.63 9.85 2.81
CA ASP A 152 -12.14 10.96 2.01
C ASP A 152 -12.65 10.52 0.62
N GLN A 153 -12.06 9.48 0.01
CA GLN A 153 -12.25 9.19 -1.41
C GLN A 153 -12.79 7.80 -1.74
N TYR A 154 -12.67 6.82 -0.85
CA TYR A 154 -12.96 5.42 -1.17
C TYR A 154 -14.00 4.82 -0.24
N ARG A 155 -13.87 5.07 1.07
CA ARG A 155 -14.79 4.59 2.10
C ARG A 155 -16.28 4.82 1.80
N PRO A 156 -16.73 5.96 1.24
CA PRO A 156 -18.15 6.17 0.93
C PRO A 156 -18.75 5.13 -0.04
N ASN A 157 -17.94 4.48 -0.87
CA ASN A 157 -18.39 3.45 -1.80
C ASN A 157 -18.63 2.08 -1.13
N TYR A 158 -18.15 1.92 0.12
CA TYR A 158 -18.19 0.67 0.89
C TYR A 158 -18.96 0.81 2.20
N ARG A 159 -19.55 1.98 2.47
CA ARG A 159 -20.52 2.14 3.55
C ARG A 159 -21.87 1.66 3.05
N GLU A 160 -22.35 0.56 3.62
CA GLU A 160 -23.79 0.41 3.85
C GLU A 160 -24.22 1.31 5.01
#